data_AF-A0A4P5WPY1-F1
#
_entry.id   AF-A0A4P5WPY1-F1
#
_cell.length_a   1.000
_cell.length_b   1.000
_cell.length_c   1.000
_cell.angle_alpha   90.00
_cell.angle_beta   90.00
_cell.angle_gamma   90.00
#
_symmetry.space_group_name_H-M   'P 1'
#
loop_
_entity.id
_entity.type
_entity.pdbx_description
1 polymer ?
#
loop_
_entity_poly.entity_id
_entity_poly.type
_entity_poly.pdbx_seq_one_letter_code
_entity_poly.pdbx_strand_id
1 'polypeptide(L)'
;MAMRPFHLLACLAVLPLTSCNKPAAPPAPSCAVESAREHKLDDGAELRVWSLKANGLKRLTARLLVATDGKVQVANEVEYKWEPAASEASGQLVLLVQDGKAFGVKGKRLPLMALDLHGSPPHAKTGKKMGLLLEGELHSRMTNSSYTTPLGERSVLYAQLFLPKADATGTFTLGSDLESVGAASKEGRTVVAVALEWERQ
;
A
#
# COMPACT_ATOMS: atom_id res chain seq x y z
N MET A 1 64.53 -60.57 -0.83
CA MET A 1 64.34 -61.24 0.47
C MET A 1 64.62 -60.22 1.57
N ALA A 2 63.58 -59.59 2.12
CA ALA A 2 63.51 -58.93 3.43
C ALA A 2 62.21 -58.11 3.46
N MET A 3 61.48 -58.22 4.57
CA MET A 3 60.08 -57.84 4.74
C MET A 3 59.98 -56.83 5.89
N ARG A 4 58.99 -55.92 5.79
CA ARG A 4 58.29 -55.17 6.88
C ARG A 4 58.93 -53.84 7.39
N PRO A 5 58.17 -53.00 8.14
CA PRO A 5 57.00 -52.18 7.76
C PRO A 5 57.17 -50.73 8.34
N PHE A 6 56.13 -49.88 8.40
CA PHE A 6 55.83 -48.80 9.39
C PHE A 6 54.96 -47.70 8.73
N HIS A 7 53.64 -47.68 9.00
CA HIS A 7 52.90 -46.75 9.90
C HIS A 7 52.90 -45.29 9.40
N LEU A 8 51.85 -44.78 8.76
CA LEU A 8 50.54 -44.35 9.30
C LEU A 8 50.68 -43.14 10.26
N LEU A 9 50.30 -41.94 9.81
CA LEU A 9 49.45 -41.00 10.54
C LEU A 9 49.07 -39.81 9.64
N ALA A 10 47.85 -39.84 9.10
CA ALA A 10 47.18 -38.67 8.56
C ALA A 10 46.41 -38.00 9.71
N CYS A 11 46.89 -36.85 10.20
CA CYS A 11 46.12 -36.00 11.10
C CYS A 11 45.07 -35.24 10.29
N LEU A 12 43.91 -35.86 10.04
CA LEU A 12 42.69 -35.11 9.75
C LEU A 12 42.18 -34.54 11.07
N ALA A 13 42.45 -33.25 11.29
CA ALA A 13 41.74 -32.48 12.30
C ALA A 13 40.27 -32.33 11.85
N VAL A 14 39.40 -33.21 12.34
CA VAL A 14 37.95 -33.01 12.30
C VAL A 14 37.64 -31.94 13.32
N LEU A 15 37.57 -30.67 12.87
CA LEU A 15 36.92 -29.61 13.64
C LEU A 15 35.41 -29.90 13.62
N PRO A 16 34.75 -30.07 14.77
CA PRO A 16 33.30 -30.09 14.81
C PRO A 16 32.80 -28.66 14.55
N LEU A 17 32.35 -28.39 13.33
CA LEU A 17 31.44 -27.27 13.05
C LEU A 17 30.06 -27.64 13.61
N THR A 18 29.92 -27.67 14.93
CA THR A 18 28.62 -27.53 15.57
C THR A 18 28.20 -26.07 15.48
N SER A 19 27.82 -25.65 14.27
CA SER A 19 27.00 -24.45 14.10
C SER A 19 25.62 -24.80 14.62
N CYS A 20 25.34 -24.45 15.88
CA CYS A 20 23.99 -24.34 16.39
C CYS A 20 23.28 -23.26 15.56
N ASN A 21 22.70 -23.64 14.42
CA ASN A 21 21.75 -22.82 13.68
C ASN A 21 20.51 -22.70 14.55
N LYS A 22 20.53 -21.76 15.49
CA LYS A 22 19.33 -21.27 16.15
C LYS A 22 18.41 -20.79 15.02
N PRO A 23 17.18 -21.31 14.90
CA PRO A 23 16.25 -20.82 13.89
C PRO A 23 16.17 -19.30 14.02
N ALA A 24 16.42 -18.58 12.93
CA ALA A 24 16.25 -17.14 12.90
C ALA A 24 14.83 -16.84 13.39
N ALA A 25 14.70 -15.89 14.32
CA ALA A 25 13.39 -15.48 14.80
C ALA A 25 12.53 -15.05 13.59
N PRO A 26 11.24 -15.41 13.57
CA PRO A 26 10.36 -15.01 12.48
C PRO A 26 10.39 -13.48 12.31
N PRO A 27 10.39 -12.97 11.07
CA PRO A 27 10.46 -11.54 10.81
C PRO A 27 9.28 -10.81 11.44
N ALA A 28 9.53 -9.62 11.97
CA ALA A 28 8.49 -8.79 12.58
C ALA A 28 7.36 -8.47 11.58
N PRO A 29 6.10 -8.33 12.05
CA PRO A 29 5.01 -7.89 11.22
C PRO A 29 5.33 -6.57 10.51
N SER A 30 5.08 -6.51 9.21
CA SER A 30 5.38 -5.34 8.40
C SER A 30 4.56 -5.29 7.13
N CYS A 31 4.36 -4.07 6.63
CA CYS A 31 3.82 -3.78 5.31
C CYS A 31 4.72 -2.73 4.64
N ALA A 32 5.06 -2.91 3.38
CA ALA A 32 5.93 -2.00 2.64
C ALA A 32 5.45 -1.81 1.20
N VAL A 33 5.70 -0.61 0.66
CA VAL A 33 5.58 -0.36 -0.77
C VAL A 33 6.94 -0.67 -1.40
N GLU A 34 7.01 -1.70 -2.24
CA GLU A 34 8.24 -2.08 -2.95
C GLU A 34 8.47 -1.18 -4.17
N SER A 35 7.39 -0.84 -4.88
CA SER A 35 7.45 0.08 -6.01
C SER A 35 6.13 0.81 -6.22
N ALA A 36 6.20 1.97 -6.88
CA ALA A 36 5.04 2.72 -7.32
C ALA A 36 5.22 3.12 -8.79
N ARG A 37 4.16 2.99 -9.59
CA ARG A 37 4.13 3.37 -11.00
C ARG A 37 2.90 4.21 -11.28
N GLU A 38 3.02 5.11 -12.24
CA GLU A 38 1.96 6.00 -12.67
C GLU A 38 1.87 6.00 -14.19
N HIS A 39 0.67 5.87 -14.72
CA HIS A 39 0.38 5.80 -16.14
C HIS A 39 -0.77 6.76 -16.46
N LYS A 40 -0.60 7.56 -17.50
CA LYS A 40 -1.71 8.31 -18.12
C LYS A 40 -2.25 7.46 -19.25
N LEU A 41 -3.57 7.30 -19.31
CA LEU A 41 -4.28 6.57 -20.36
C LEU A 41 -4.82 7.56 -21.40
N ASP A 42 -5.06 7.09 -22.62
CA ASP A 42 -5.44 7.92 -23.77
C ASP A 42 -6.78 8.65 -23.60
N ASP A 43 -7.65 8.15 -22.72
CA ASP A 43 -8.95 8.74 -22.38
C ASP A 43 -8.88 9.81 -21.28
N GLY A 44 -7.66 10.20 -20.88
CA GLY A 44 -7.43 11.15 -19.79
C GLY A 44 -7.61 10.54 -18.41
N ALA A 45 -7.74 9.22 -18.30
CA ALA A 45 -7.68 8.53 -17.02
C ALA A 45 -6.24 8.43 -16.51
N GLU A 46 -6.09 8.42 -15.20
CA GLU A 46 -4.80 8.26 -14.53
C GLU A 46 -4.82 6.98 -13.70
N LEU A 47 -3.84 6.13 -13.94
CA LEU A 47 -3.66 4.86 -13.24
C LEU A 47 -2.41 4.92 -12.38
N ARG A 48 -2.56 4.53 -11.12
CA ARG A 48 -1.45 4.42 -10.16
C ARG A 48 -1.44 3.03 -9.56
N VAL A 49 -0.27 2.41 -9.56
CA VAL A 49 -0.07 1.03 -9.10
C VAL A 49 1.03 1.02 -8.06
N TRP A 50 0.73 0.51 -6.87
CA TRP A 50 1.71 0.22 -5.82
C TRP A 50 1.90 -1.28 -5.71
N SER A 51 3.14 -1.74 -5.77
CA SER A 51 3.48 -3.11 -5.40
C SER A 51 3.69 -3.16 -3.89
N LEU A 52 2.95 -4.05 -3.22
CA LEU A 52 2.94 -4.19 -1.78
C LEU A 52 3.58 -5.51 -1.37
N LYS A 53 4.31 -5.48 -0.26
CA LYS A 53 4.78 -6.66 0.45
C LYS A 53 4.35 -6.59 1.92
N ALA A 54 3.78 -7.69 2.40
CA ALA A 54 3.21 -7.83 3.72
C ALA A 54 3.71 -9.13 4.37
N ASN A 55 4.02 -9.06 5.66
CA ASN A 55 4.49 -10.19 6.47
C ASN A 55 3.88 -10.12 7.86
N GLY A 56 3.46 -11.26 8.42
CA GLY A 56 2.99 -11.36 9.81
C GLY A 56 1.71 -10.57 10.13
N LEU A 57 0.87 -10.26 9.14
CA LEU A 57 -0.32 -9.44 9.32
C LEU A 57 -1.56 -10.29 9.65
N LYS A 58 -2.39 -9.82 10.59
CA LYS A 58 -3.75 -10.36 10.80
C LYS A 58 -4.79 -9.66 9.95
N ARG A 59 -4.57 -8.37 9.68
CA ARG A 59 -5.48 -7.54 8.91
C ARG A 59 -4.70 -6.56 8.04
N LEU A 60 -5.20 -6.35 6.83
CA LEU A 60 -4.77 -5.26 5.94
C LEU A 60 -6.00 -4.67 5.28
N THR A 61 -6.19 -3.37 5.44
CA THR A 61 -7.33 -2.62 4.92
C THR A 61 -6.84 -1.48 4.06
N ALA A 62 -7.29 -1.45 2.81
CA ALA A 62 -7.13 -0.32 1.90
C ALA A 62 -8.41 0.49 1.82
N ARG A 63 -8.30 1.82 1.90
CA ARG A 63 -9.42 2.75 1.77
C ARG A 63 -9.14 3.81 0.72
N LEU A 64 -10.09 3.99 -0.17
CA LEU A 64 -10.23 5.18 -0.99
C LEU A 64 -11.13 6.15 -0.24
N LEU A 65 -10.58 7.31 0.08
CA LEU A 65 -11.22 8.34 0.84
C LEU A 65 -11.52 9.54 -0.06
N VAL A 66 -12.69 10.13 0.15
CA VAL A 66 -13.04 11.43 -0.40
C VAL A 66 -13.38 12.34 0.77
N ALA A 67 -12.60 13.39 0.93
CA ALA A 67 -12.83 14.39 1.96
C ALA A 67 -13.31 15.69 1.31
N THR A 68 -14.43 16.22 1.79
CA THR A 68 -15.00 17.49 1.32
C THR A 68 -15.46 18.29 2.53
N ASP A 69 -15.10 19.56 2.59
CA ASP A 69 -15.44 20.48 3.69
C ASP A 69 -15.10 19.91 5.07
N GLY A 70 -13.93 19.26 5.19
CA GLY A 70 -13.45 18.65 6.42
C GLY A 70 -14.09 17.30 6.76
N LYS A 71 -15.05 16.81 5.97
CA LYS A 71 -15.73 15.54 6.21
C LYS A 71 -15.15 14.45 5.34
N VAL A 72 -14.58 13.42 5.96
CA VAL A 72 -14.01 12.26 5.28
C VAL A 72 -15.08 11.19 5.06
N GLN A 73 -15.21 10.72 3.83
CA GLN A 73 -16.08 9.61 3.43
C GLN A 73 -15.25 8.48 2.82
N VAL A 74 -15.64 7.23 3.09
CA VAL A 74 -15.02 6.06 2.48
C VAL A 74 -15.75 5.72 1.19
N ALA A 75 -15.12 5.99 0.05
CA ALA A 75 -15.66 5.72 -1.29
C ALA A 75 -15.54 4.24 -1.67
N ASN A 76 -14.44 3.61 -1.25
CA ASN A 76 -14.15 2.21 -1.48
C ASN A 76 -13.28 1.66 -0.35
N GLU A 77 -13.56 0.44 0.10
CA GLU A 77 -12.80 -0.27 1.12
C GLU A 77 -12.57 -1.70 0.67
N VAL A 78 -11.34 -2.20 0.83
CA VAL A 78 -10.99 -3.60 0.65
C VAL A 78 -10.23 -4.06 1.87
N GLU A 79 -10.69 -5.14 2.51
CA GLU A 79 -10.09 -5.69 3.73
C GLU A 79 -9.74 -7.16 3.53
N TYR A 80 -8.52 -7.51 3.94
CA TYR A 80 -8.01 -8.87 4.03
C TYR A 80 -7.80 -9.24 5.49
N LYS A 81 -8.26 -10.43 5.88
CA LYS A 81 -8.05 -11.02 7.20
C LYS A 81 -7.36 -12.37 7.08
N TRP A 82 -6.38 -12.61 7.94
CA TRP A 82 -5.66 -13.87 8.04
C TRP A 82 -5.79 -14.44 9.45
N GLU A 83 -6.21 -15.70 9.52
CA GLU A 83 -6.21 -16.51 10.73
C GLU A 83 -5.70 -17.92 10.38
N PRO A 84 -4.48 -18.30 10.79
CA PRO A 84 -3.46 -17.49 11.50
C PRO A 84 -2.91 -16.34 10.63
N ALA A 85 -2.11 -15.44 11.22
CA ALA A 85 -1.50 -14.31 10.52
C ALA A 85 -0.74 -14.73 9.24
N ALA A 86 -0.71 -13.87 8.24
CA ALA A 86 -0.05 -14.14 6.97
C ALA A 86 1.45 -14.41 7.18
N SER A 87 1.98 -15.47 6.54
CA SER A 87 3.43 -15.70 6.53
C SER A 87 4.10 -14.70 5.59
N GLU A 88 3.66 -14.63 4.34
CA GLU A 88 4.11 -13.63 3.36
C GLU A 88 3.00 -13.43 2.34
N ALA A 89 2.66 -12.17 2.08
CA ALA A 89 1.72 -11.79 1.05
C ALA A 89 2.33 -10.66 0.21
N SER A 90 2.15 -10.71 -1.09
CA SER A 90 2.57 -9.66 -2.01
C SER A 90 1.48 -9.39 -3.03
N GLY A 91 1.44 -8.21 -3.59
CA GLY A 91 0.44 -7.90 -4.59
C GLY A 91 0.39 -6.44 -4.97
N GLN A 92 -0.77 -6.00 -5.44
CA GLN A 92 -0.92 -4.68 -6.01
C GLN A 92 -2.12 -3.94 -5.44
N LEU A 93 -1.88 -2.70 -5.06
CA LEU A 93 -2.91 -1.70 -4.85
C LEU A 93 -2.97 -0.81 -6.07
N VAL A 94 -4.17 -0.62 -6.61
CA VAL A 94 -4.40 0.15 -7.81
C VAL A 94 -5.38 1.28 -7.50
N LEU A 95 -5.05 2.49 -7.94
CA LEU A 95 -5.94 3.63 -8.01
C LEU A 95 -6.13 4.01 -9.48
N LEU A 96 -7.38 4.10 -9.92
CA LEU A 96 -7.76 4.62 -11.23
C LEU A 96 -8.61 5.87 -11.01
N VAL A 97 -8.21 7.00 -11.59
CA VAL A 97 -9.01 8.23 -11.62
C VAL A 97 -9.45 8.46 -13.06
N GLN A 98 -10.71 8.14 -13.35
CA GLN A 98 -11.24 8.20 -14.72
C GLN A 98 -12.04 9.50 -14.95
N ASP A 99 -12.00 10.00 -16.19
CA ASP A 99 -12.91 11.08 -16.63
C ASP A 99 -14.36 10.57 -16.65
N GLY A 100 -15.24 11.33 -16.01
CA GLY A 100 -16.68 11.08 -15.95
C GLY A 100 -17.38 11.14 -17.32
N LYS A 101 -16.73 11.69 -18.35
CA LYS A 101 -17.22 11.68 -19.74
C LYS A 101 -17.56 10.26 -20.23
N ALA A 102 -16.77 9.26 -19.85
CA ALA A 102 -17.04 7.86 -20.19
C ALA A 102 -18.38 7.34 -19.62
N PHE A 103 -18.93 8.03 -18.61
CA PHE A 103 -20.17 7.68 -17.91
C PHE A 103 -21.27 8.74 -18.09
N GLY A 104 -21.14 9.62 -19.09
CA GLY A 104 -22.13 10.67 -19.38
C GLY A 104 -22.13 11.86 -18.41
N VAL A 105 -21.14 11.95 -17.51
CA VAL A 105 -21.03 13.03 -16.51
C VAL A 105 -19.79 13.88 -16.77
N LYS A 106 -19.86 14.73 -17.80
CA LYS A 106 -18.77 15.62 -18.22
C LYS A 106 -18.31 16.52 -17.07
N GLY A 107 -17.00 16.72 -16.94
CA GLY A 107 -16.41 17.58 -15.91
C GLY A 107 -16.38 16.94 -14.51
N LYS A 108 -16.81 15.68 -14.40
CA LYS A 108 -16.68 14.89 -13.18
C LYS A 108 -15.55 13.89 -13.30
N ARG A 109 -15.07 13.40 -12.16
CA ARG A 109 -14.05 12.36 -12.09
C ARG A 109 -14.55 11.24 -11.19
N LEU A 110 -14.19 10.00 -11.54
CA LEU A 110 -14.54 8.82 -10.76
C LEU A 110 -13.26 8.12 -10.28
N PRO A 111 -12.90 8.24 -8.99
CA PRO A 111 -11.82 7.48 -8.40
C PRO A 111 -12.29 6.06 -8.08
N LEU A 112 -11.49 5.09 -8.45
CA LEU A 112 -11.71 3.66 -8.23
C LEU A 112 -10.45 3.05 -7.66
N MET A 113 -10.60 2.12 -6.73
CA MET A 113 -9.48 1.44 -6.10
C MET A 113 -9.69 -0.08 -6.15
N ALA A 114 -8.61 -0.83 -6.30
CA ALA A 114 -8.61 -2.28 -6.16
C ALA A 114 -7.37 -2.72 -5.41
N LEU A 115 -7.50 -3.75 -4.57
CA LEU A 115 -6.38 -4.39 -3.88
C LEU A 115 -6.43 -5.87 -4.16
N ASP A 116 -5.35 -6.39 -4.72
CA ASP A 116 -5.16 -7.82 -4.92
C ASP A 116 -3.86 -8.29 -4.28
N LEU A 117 -3.95 -9.35 -3.49
CA LEU A 117 -2.83 -9.94 -2.76
C LEU A 117 -2.76 -11.43 -3.07
N HIS A 118 -1.54 -11.92 -3.21
CA HIS A 118 -1.17 -13.31 -3.46
C HIS A 118 -0.15 -13.76 -2.40
N GLY A 119 0.12 -15.07 -2.33
CA GLY A 119 0.94 -15.67 -1.27
C GLY A 119 0.05 -16.37 -0.26
N SER A 120 0.15 -16.01 1.02
CA SER A 120 -0.72 -16.56 2.07
C SER A 120 -2.20 -16.24 1.79
N PRO A 121 -3.07 -17.25 1.57
CA PRO A 121 -4.48 -17.00 1.31
C PRO A 121 -5.15 -16.39 2.55
N PRO A 122 -5.96 -15.33 2.40
CA PRO A 122 -6.71 -14.77 3.51
C PRO A 122 -7.83 -15.73 3.92
N HIS A 123 -8.16 -15.72 5.21
CA HIS A 123 -9.37 -16.35 5.73
C HIS A 123 -10.63 -15.64 5.20
N ALA A 124 -10.57 -14.31 5.08
CA ALA A 124 -11.65 -13.51 4.52
C ALA A 124 -11.12 -12.34 3.69
N LYS A 125 -11.81 -12.06 2.57
CA LYS A 125 -11.65 -10.86 1.76
C LYS A 125 -13.02 -10.18 1.65
N THR A 126 -13.12 -8.94 2.10
CA THR A 126 -14.34 -8.14 1.99
C THR A 126 -14.07 -6.88 1.16
N GLY A 127 -15.12 -6.39 0.50
CA GLY A 127 -15.05 -5.18 -0.31
C GLY A 127 -16.35 -4.40 -0.23
N LYS A 128 -16.26 -3.08 -0.02
CA LYS A 128 -17.40 -2.18 -0.02
C LYS A 128 -17.12 -1.01 -0.96
N LYS A 129 -18.00 -0.80 -1.94
CA LYS A 129 -17.89 0.30 -2.91
C LYS A 129 -19.15 1.14 -2.87
N MET A 130 -19.01 2.43 -2.56
CA MET A 130 -20.10 3.40 -2.62
C MET A 130 -20.11 4.19 -3.93
N GLY A 131 -18.94 4.37 -4.59
CA GLY A 131 -18.82 5.12 -5.83
C GLY A 131 -19.14 6.61 -5.63
N LEU A 132 -18.11 7.44 -5.45
CA LEU A 132 -18.27 8.87 -5.26
C LEU A 132 -17.80 9.62 -6.51
N LEU A 133 -18.68 10.40 -7.11
CA LEU A 133 -18.33 11.31 -8.21
C LEU A 133 -17.72 12.58 -7.63
N LEU A 134 -16.61 13.00 -8.21
CA LEU A 134 -15.92 14.23 -7.85
C LEU A 134 -16.24 15.30 -8.89
N GLU A 135 -16.47 16.51 -8.43
CA GLU A 135 -16.63 17.68 -9.29
C GLU A 135 -15.36 18.54 -9.22
N GLY A 136 -14.97 19.11 -10.36
CA GLY A 136 -13.84 20.05 -10.44
C GLY A 136 -12.60 19.50 -11.15
N GLU A 137 -11.64 20.40 -11.36
CA GLU A 137 -10.40 20.10 -12.07
C GLU A 137 -9.32 19.56 -11.11
N LEU A 138 -8.45 18.70 -11.64
CA LEU A 138 -7.30 18.14 -10.91
C LEU A 138 -6.30 19.25 -10.59
N HIS A 139 -5.93 19.40 -9.33
CA HIS A 139 -4.95 20.37 -8.87
C HIS A 139 -3.77 19.66 -8.19
N SER A 140 -2.89 20.46 -7.56
CA SER A 140 -1.67 20.05 -6.86
C SER A 140 -1.80 18.67 -6.20
N ARG A 141 -0.85 17.80 -6.55
CA ARG A 141 -0.84 16.39 -6.16
C ARG A 141 0.26 16.16 -5.13
N MET A 142 -0.08 15.47 -4.04
CA MET A 142 0.92 14.87 -3.17
C MET A 142 1.05 13.39 -3.51
N THR A 143 2.27 12.99 -3.79
CA THR A 143 2.61 11.59 -4.01
C THR A 143 3.67 11.19 -3.02
N ASN A 144 3.43 10.15 -2.22
CA ASN A 144 4.50 9.52 -1.47
C ASN A 144 5.28 8.65 -2.47
N SER A 145 6.28 9.23 -3.13
CA SER A 145 7.03 8.65 -4.26
C SER A 145 8.30 7.91 -3.83
N SER A 146 8.53 7.74 -2.53
CA SER A 146 9.71 7.06 -2.02
C SER A 146 9.65 5.56 -2.32
N TYR A 147 10.48 5.14 -3.28
CA TYR A 147 10.73 3.75 -3.60
C TYR A 147 11.24 3.01 -2.35
N THR A 148 10.61 1.89 -2.00
CA THR A 148 10.90 1.08 -0.79
C THR A 148 10.75 1.84 0.53
N THR A 149 9.50 2.07 0.95
CA THR A 149 9.20 2.66 2.27
C THR A 149 8.42 1.69 3.13
N PRO A 150 8.90 1.33 4.35
CA PRO A 150 8.07 0.64 5.32
C PRO A 150 6.90 1.53 5.71
N LEU A 151 5.70 0.96 5.72
CA LEU A 151 4.49 1.66 6.10
C LEU A 151 4.28 1.53 7.60
N GLY A 152 3.90 2.64 8.26
CA GLY A 152 3.34 2.57 9.60
C GLY A 152 2.02 1.81 9.59
N GLU A 153 1.52 1.42 10.77
CA GLU A 153 0.23 0.73 10.94
C GLU A 153 -0.94 1.47 10.28
N ARG A 154 -0.82 2.80 10.15
CA ARG A 154 -1.73 3.67 9.38
C ARG A 154 -0.89 4.57 8.49
N SER A 155 -1.19 4.61 7.20
CA SER A 155 -0.42 5.42 6.25
C SER A 155 -1.27 5.87 5.07
N VAL A 156 -1.12 7.13 4.67
CA VAL A 156 -1.65 7.67 3.42
C VAL A 156 -0.59 7.54 2.33
N LEU A 157 -0.90 6.78 1.29
CA LEU A 157 -0.01 6.55 0.14
C LEU A 157 -0.15 7.62 -0.95
N TYR A 158 -1.34 8.20 -1.03
CA TYR A 158 -1.74 9.13 -2.07
C TYR A 158 -2.68 10.15 -1.49
N ALA A 159 -2.51 11.41 -1.86
CA ALA A 159 -3.52 12.42 -1.66
C ALA A 159 -3.48 13.44 -2.81
N GLN A 160 -4.62 13.71 -3.42
CA GLN A 160 -4.76 14.70 -4.47
C GLN A 160 -5.92 15.64 -4.20
N LEU A 161 -5.66 16.92 -4.42
CA LEU A 161 -6.66 17.97 -4.31
C LEU A 161 -7.43 18.15 -5.62
N PHE A 162 -8.73 18.34 -5.48
CA PHE A 162 -9.68 18.77 -6.49
C PHE A 162 -10.24 20.11 -6.02
N LEU A 163 -10.18 21.12 -6.88
CA LEU A 163 -10.77 22.42 -6.61
C LEU A 163 -12.10 22.52 -7.37
N PRO A 164 -13.25 22.43 -6.69
CA PRO A 164 -14.53 22.75 -7.30
C PRO A 164 -14.80 24.26 -7.32
N LYS A 165 -14.08 25.07 -6.53
CA LYS A 165 -14.30 26.52 -6.40
C LYS A 165 -13.09 27.31 -6.93
N ALA A 166 -13.36 28.19 -7.89
CA ALA A 166 -12.37 29.09 -8.50
C ALA A 166 -11.63 30.00 -7.49
N ASP A 167 -12.14 30.11 -6.26
CA ASP A 167 -11.68 31.04 -5.24
C ASP A 167 -11.08 30.38 -3.99
N ALA A 168 -10.78 29.08 -4.02
CA ALA A 168 -10.14 28.42 -2.89
C ALA A 168 -8.67 28.89 -2.74
N THR A 169 -8.47 29.97 -1.99
CA THR A 169 -7.16 30.56 -1.70
C THR A 169 -6.61 30.05 -0.36
N GLY A 170 -5.35 29.61 -0.33
CA GLY A 170 -4.68 29.26 0.93
C GLY A 170 -3.59 28.21 0.74
N THR A 171 -2.61 28.21 1.63
CA THR A 171 -1.65 27.10 1.73
C THR A 171 -2.26 25.93 2.47
N PHE A 172 -1.86 24.72 2.13
CA PHE A 172 -2.23 23.52 2.87
C PHE A 172 -1.05 22.56 2.85
N THR A 173 -1.03 21.71 3.87
CA THR A 173 -0.07 20.61 3.98
C THR A 173 -0.86 19.32 3.95
N LEU A 174 -0.57 18.46 2.99
CA LEU A 174 -1.00 17.07 3.04
C LEU A 174 0.07 16.29 3.85
N GLY A 175 -0.37 15.50 4.82
CA GLY A 175 0.48 14.65 5.63
C GLY A 175 0.33 13.19 5.21
N SER A 176 1.04 12.30 5.91
CA SER A 176 0.92 10.85 5.73
C SER A 176 -0.19 10.22 6.59
N ASP A 177 -1.00 11.03 7.27
CA ASP A 177 -2.07 10.63 8.19
C ASP A 177 -3.45 11.11 7.72
N LEU A 178 -4.50 10.51 8.27
CA LEU A 178 -5.89 10.81 7.92
C LEU A 178 -6.37 12.20 8.36
N GLU A 179 -5.82 12.73 9.45
CA GLU A 179 -6.21 14.05 9.98
C GLU A 179 -5.82 15.15 9.00
N SER A 180 -4.64 15.02 8.38
CA SER A 180 -4.15 15.90 7.34
C SER A 180 -5.05 15.92 6.10
N VAL A 181 -5.65 14.78 5.73
CA VAL A 181 -6.59 14.68 4.60
C VAL A 181 -7.87 15.47 4.89
N GLY A 182 -8.43 15.30 6.09
CA GLY A 182 -9.58 16.07 6.54
C GLY A 182 -9.29 17.57 6.57
N ALA A 183 -8.16 17.97 7.17
CA ALA A 183 -7.75 19.36 7.25
C ALA A 183 -7.56 20.02 5.88
N ALA A 184 -6.93 19.32 4.93
CA ALA A 184 -6.70 19.83 3.57
C ALA A 184 -7.99 19.98 2.73
N SER A 185 -9.06 19.27 3.10
CA SER A 185 -10.38 19.39 2.43
C SER A 185 -11.25 20.54 2.96
N LYS A 186 -10.79 21.32 3.93
CA LYS A 186 -11.54 22.49 4.41
C LYS A 186 -11.64 23.57 3.33
N GLU A 187 -12.57 24.50 3.51
CA GLU A 187 -12.75 25.69 2.65
C GLU A 187 -13.16 25.34 1.20
N GLY A 188 -14.10 24.42 1.02
CA GLY A 188 -14.65 24.07 -0.31
C GLY A 188 -13.70 23.22 -1.16
N ARG A 189 -12.69 22.61 -0.56
CA ARG A 189 -11.73 21.73 -1.23
C ARG A 189 -12.20 20.29 -1.17
N THR A 190 -11.93 19.53 -2.24
CA THR A 190 -12.13 18.08 -2.23
C THR A 190 -10.79 17.39 -2.30
N VAL A 191 -10.53 16.44 -1.40
CA VAL A 191 -9.30 15.63 -1.40
C VAL A 191 -9.66 14.18 -1.65
N VAL A 192 -8.99 13.56 -2.60
CA VAL A 192 -9.00 12.10 -2.77
C VAL A 192 -7.74 11.53 -2.15
N ALA A 193 -7.87 10.55 -1.28
CA ALA A 193 -6.73 9.90 -0.67
C ALA A 193 -6.83 8.37 -0.73
N VAL A 194 -5.68 7.71 -0.81
CA VAL A 194 -5.56 6.26 -0.64
C VAL A 194 -4.82 6.01 0.66
N ALA A 195 -5.49 5.35 1.60
CA ALA A 195 -4.95 5.00 2.90
C ALA A 195 -4.83 3.48 3.03
N LEU A 196 -3.77 3.02 3.70
CA LEU A 196 -3.58 1.66 4.15
C LEU A 196 -3.55 1.63 5.68
N GLU A 197 -4.21 0.64 6.26
CA GLU A 197 -4.15 0.30 7.67
C GLU A 197 -3.86 -1.19 7.83
N TRP A 198 -3.00 -1.57 8.77
CA TRP A 198 -2.71 -2.97 9.05
C TRP A 198 -2.57 -3.24 10.55
N GLU A 199 -2.86 -4.48 10.94
CA GLU A 199 -2.80 -4.94 12.34
C GLU A 199 -1.86 -6.13 12.48
N ARG A 200 -1.03 -6.09 13.52
CA ARG A 200 -0.14 -7.19 13.93
C ARG A 200 -0.88 -8.28 14.73
N GLN A 201 -0.20 -9.41 14.92
CA GLN A 201 -0.64 -10.52 15.77
C GLN A 201 -0.96 -10.10 17.21
#